data_AF-A0A0R2LGL7-F1
#
_entry.id   AF-A0A0R2LGL7-F1
#
_cell.length_a   1.000
_cell.length_b   1.000
_cell.length_c   1.000
_cell.angle_alpha   90.00
_cell.angle_beta   90.00
_cell.angle_gamma   90.00
#
_symmetry.space_group_name_H-M   'P 1'
#
loop_
_entity.id
_entity.type
_entity.pdbx_description
1 polymer ?
#
loop_
_entity_poly.entity_id
_entity_poly.type
_entity_poly.pdbx_seq_one_letter_code
_entity_poly.pdbx_strand_id
1 'polypeptide(L)'
;MIDATAIKNGQLKAIFDWEMDENTPAATVQLRGKVAAVNRTTRVASRTSMVTSNAFVGSAQTPEFSINPNVDLDLDVTSSHDVTIEPHTDTAISGKVAVSTSATTQPIVKVRAMLNRQLLTTLTPDKDGGFNFAIAADQLRAGDNVLKVTATTAKGESSNTVVVKIKVQGVLKFDFISPREQFQASRLTGRDQVVQRSGDWQVVVQDTRGNDSQWTLMVHADRFRSRTGMPLMGGPIYVHDDGRTTDIHERPTPVVRHTTSEADKEGKYAVHKDWTKKTGVLLQVEAESAIGSYGGRITWTLADTPG
;
A
#
# COMPACT_ATOMS: atom_id res chain seq x y z
N MET A 1 -37.79 0.94 33.18
CA MET A 1 -37.97 0.56 31.76
C MET A 1 -39.22 -0.29 31.68
N ILE A 2 -40.15 0.02 30.77
CA ILE A 2 -41.43 -0.69 30.71
C ILE A 2 -41.41 -1.65 29.53
N ASP A 3 -41.70 -2.92 29.79
CA ASP A 3 -41.78 -3.95 28.75
C ASP A 3 -43.05 -3.76 27.92
N ALA A 4 -42.89 -3.71 26.60
CA ALA A 4 -44.00 -3.61 25.65
C ALA A 4 -44.94 -4.83 25.72
N THR A 5 -44.48 -5.98 26.25
CA THR A 5 -45.35 -7.16 26.45
C THR A 5 -46.47 -6.92 27.48
N ALA A 6 -46.34 -5.90 28.33
CA ALA A 6 -47.37 -5.53 29.30
C ALA A 6 -48.57 -4.78 28.67
N ILE A 7 -48.49 -4.43 27.38
CA ILE A 7 -49.59 -3.78 26.66
C ILE A 7 -50.74 -4.77 26.49
N LYS A 8 -51.92 -4.42 27.03
CA LYS A 8 -53.16 -5.19 26.85
C LYS A 8 -54.23 -4.27 26.27
N ASN A 9 -54.91 -4.72 25.21
CA ASN A 9 -55.96 -3.95 24.53
C ASN A 9 -55.51 -2.52 24.13
N GLY A 10 -54.24 -2.36 23.74
CA GLY A 10 -53.67 -1.06 23.35
C GLY A 10 -53.37 -0.12 24.52
N GLN A 11 -53.46 -0.59 25.76
CA GLN A 11 -53.17 0.19 26.97
C GLN A 11 -51.95 -0.36 27.70
N LEU A 12 -51.13 0.54 28.22
CA LEU A 12 -50.00 0.22 29.08
C LEU A 12 -50.20 0.87 30.43
N LYS A 13 -50.32 0.06 31.48
CA LYS A 13 -50.33 0.57 32.86
C LYS A 13 -48.91 0.57 33.40
N ALA A 14 -48.42 1.74 33.77
CA ALA A 14 -47.15 1.92 34.45
C ALA A 14 -47.39 2.72 35.73
N ILE A 15 -46.68 2.36 36.79
CA ILE A 15 -46.66 3.10 38.06
C ILE A 15 -45.24 3.67 38.16
N PHE A 16 -45.14 4.98 38.30
CA PHE A 16 -43.88 5.65 38.60
C PHE A 16 -43.68 5.67 40.11
N ASP A 17 -42.45 5.49 40.55
CA ASP A 17 -42.01 5.56 41.96
C ASP A 17 -41.77 7.00 42.44
N TRP A 18 -42.15 7.99 41.62
CA TRP A 18 -42.02 9.42 41.86
C TRP A 18 -43.28 10.16 41.38
N GLU A 19 -43.52 11.33 41.97
CA GLU A 19 -44.65 12.21 41.64
C GLU A 19 -44.23 13.27 40.61
N MET A 20 -45.08 13.54 39.62
CA MET A 20 -44.88 14.67 38.72
C MET A 20 -45.31 15.96 39.42
N ASP A 21 -44.37 16.87 39.68
CA ASP A 21 -44.59 18.17 40.33
C ASP A 21 -43.94 19.32 39.54
N GLU A 22 -43.92 20.53 40.10
CA GLU A 22 -43.28 21.70 39.47
C GLU A 22 -41.77 21.51 39.25
N ASN A 23 -41.11 20.68 40.07
CA ASN A 23 -39.68 20.38 39.97
C ASN A 23 -39.40 19.24 38.97
N THR A 24 -40.40 18.40 38.67
CA THR A 24 -40.33 17.24 37.77
C THR A 24 -41.54 17.19 36.81
N PRO A 25 -41.71 18.20 35.94
CA PRO A 25 -42.94 18.38 35.17
C PRO A 25 -43.11 17.41 33.99
N ALA A 26 -42.15 16.50 33.75
CA ALA A 26 -42.14 15.62 32.59
C ALA A 26 -41.67 14.19 32.90
N ALA A 27 -42.35 13.21 32.32
CA ALA A 27 -41.95 11.81 32.31
C ALA A 27 -41.60 11.37 30.88
N THR A 28 -40.47 10.67 30.70
CA THR A 28 -40.15 10.03 29.42
C THR A 28 -40.37 8.52 29.52
N VAL A 29 -41.29 7.99 28.71
CA VAL A 29 -41.53 6.55 28.59
C VAL A 29 -40.80 6.01 27.36
N GLN A 30 -39.87 5.07 27.57
CA GLN A 30 -39.22 4.32 26.49
C GLN A 30 -39.81 2.90 26.42
N LEU A 31 -40.32 2.54 25.24
CA LEU A 31 -40.76 1.19 24.92
C LEU A 31 -39.75 0.54 23.98
N ARG A 32 -39.30 -0.67 24.34
CA ARG A 32 -38.48 -1.51 23.47
C ARG A 32 -39.30 -2.72 23.07
N GLY A 33 -39.34 -3.00 21.77
CA GLY A 33 -40.06 -4.15 21.22
C GLY A 33 -39.34 -4.69 20.00
N LYS A 34 -39.64 -5.94 19.65
CA LYS A 34 -39.23 -6.54 18.38
C LYS A 34 -40.38 -6.41 17.40
N VAL A 35 -40.11 -5.87 16.23
CA VAL A 35 -41.08 -5.85 15.12
C VAL A 35 -41.01 -7.17 14.37
N ALA A 36 -42.14 -7.63 13.85
CA ALA A 36 -42.16 -8.77 12.93
C ALA A 36 -41.40 -8.41 11.64
N ALA A 37 -40.82 -9.42 11.00
CA ALA A 37 -40.19 -9.22 9.69
C ALA A 37 -41.22 -8.73 8.67
N VAL A 38 -40.82 -7.72 7.88
CA VAL A 38 -41.64 -7.17 6.79
C VAL A 38 -41.00 -7.50 5.45
N ASN A 39 -41.82 -7.64 4.40
CA ASN A 39 -41.34 -7.90 3.04
C ASN A 39 -41.32 -6.66 2.13
N ARG A 40 -41.80 -5.53 2.64
CA ARG A 40 -41.71 -4.20 2.04
C ARG A 40 -41.56 -3.15 3.14
N THR A 41 -41.01 -2.00 2.79
CA THR A 41 -40.94 -0.88 3.73
C THR A 41 -42.34 -0.53 4.21
N THR A 42 -42.55 -0.61 5.52
CA THR A 42 -43.84 -0.39 6.17
C THR A 42 -43.73 0.84 7.04
N ARG A 43 -44.52 1.87 6.70
CA ARG A 43 -44.59 3.10 7.49
C ARG A 43 -45.48 2.87 8.71
N VAL A 44 -44.95 3.18 9.89
CA VAL A 44 -45.70 3.23 11.14
C VAL A 44 -45.99 4.69 11.43
N ALA A 45 -47.24 5.10 11.20
CA ALA A 45 -47.67 6.46 11.46
C ALA A 45 -47.66 6.78 12.97
N SER A 46 -47.39 8.04 13.29
CA SER A 46 -47.61 8.59 14.63
C SER A 46 -49.04 8.35 15.10
N ARG A 47 -49.20 8.02 16.39
CA ARG A 47 -50.49 7.87 17.06
C ARG A 47 -50.51 8.69 18.35
N THR A 48 -51.62 9.39 18.58
CA THR A 48 -51.88 10.04 19.86
C THR A 48 -52.22 9.00 20.91
N SER A 49 -51.43 8.98 21.99
CA SER A 49 -51.67 8.21 23.20
C SER A 49 -52.15 9.15 24.30
N MET A 50 -53.16 8.74 25.05
CA MET A 50 -53.65 9.50 26.21
C MET A 50 -52.89 9.04 27.45
N VAL A 51 -52.43 10.01 28.24
CA VAL A 51 -51.81 9.78 29.55
C VAL A 51 -52.79 10.29 30.60
N THR A 52 -53.23 9.39 31.49
CA THR A 52 -54.18 9.72 32.56
C THR A 52 -53.59 9.33 33.90
N SER A 53 -53.73 10.23 34.88
CA SER A 53 -53.45 10.00 36.29
C SER A 53 -54.64 10.52 37.13
N ASN A 54 -54.53 10.41 38.45
CA ASN A 54 -55.51 10.98 39.38
C ASN A 54 -55.55 12.52 39.37
N ALA A 55 -54.52 13.19 38.83
CA ALA A 55 -54.39 14.65 38.85
C ALA A 55 -54.14 15.29 37.47
N PHE A 56 -53.87 14.48 36.43
CA PHE A 56 -53.49 14.98 35.11
C PHE A 56 -54.09 14.13 33.98
N VAL A 57 -54.57 14.79 32.94
CA VAL A 57 -54.92 14.17 31.65
C VAL A 57 -54.16 14.93 30.57
N GLY A 58 -53.31 14.22 29.84
CA GLY A 58 -52.54 14.75 28.74
C GLY A 58 -52.51 13.80 27.55
N SER A 59 -51.81 14.22 26.50
CA SER A 59 -51.58 13.36 25.35
C SER A 59 -50.14 13.49 24.86
N ALA A 60 -49.64 12.41 24.30
CA ALA A 60 -48.34 12.37 23.65
C ALA A 60 -48.49 11.63 22.31
N GLN A 61 -47.68 12.00 21.32
CA GLN A 61 -47.63 11.30 20.05
C GLN A 61 -46.48 10.29 20.05
N THR A 62 -46.75 9.08 19.56
CA THR A 62 -45.66 8.14 19.26
C THR A 62 -44.86 8.67 18.08
N PRO A 63 -43.54 8.44 18.03
CA PRO A 63 -42.76 8.80 16.85
C PRO A 63 -43.29 8.05 15.63
N GLU A 64 -43.24 8.71 14.49
CA GLU A 64 -43.36 8.05 13.20
C GLU A 64 -42.03 7.36 12.86
N PHE A 65 -42.08 6.16 12.30
CA PHE A 65 -40.90 5.46 11.82
C PHE A 65 -41.24 4.52 10.67
N SER A 66 -40.20 4.01 9.99
CA SER A 66 -40.34 3.00 8.94
C SER A 66 -39.65 1.71 9.35
N ILE A 67 -40.30 0.59 9.09
CA ILE A 67 -39.71 -0.74 9.24
C ILE A 67 -39.28 -1.20 7.84
N ASN A 68 -38.00 -1.47 7.65
CA ASN A 68 -37.46 -2.00 6.42
C ASN A 68 -37.41 -3.53 6.44
N PRO A 69 -37.51 -4.19 5.27
CA PRO A 69 -37.18 -5.61 5.16
C PRO A 69 -35.76 -5.88 5.66
N ASN A 70 -35.53 -7.06 6.22
CA ASN A 70 -34.18 -7.48 6.56
C ASN A 70 -33.37 -7.70 5.28
N VAL A 71 -32.14 -7.22 5.25
CA VAL A 71 -31.17 -7.48 4.19
C VAL A 71 -29.85 -7.81 4.86
N ASP A 72 -29.35 -8.99 4.58
CA ASP A 72 -28.04 -9.45 4.99
C ASP A 72 -27.20 -9.73 3.75
N LEU A 73 -25.96 -9.22 3.76
CA LEU A 73 -25.02 -9.32 2.65
C LEU A 73 -23.76 -10.03 3.15
N ASP A 74 -23.41 -11.13 2.51
CA ASP A 74 -22.17 -11.85 2.77
C ASP A 74 -21.32 -11.84 1.51
N LEU A 75 -20.11 -11.31 1.60
CA LEU A 75 -19.19 -11.17 0.48
C LEU A 75 -17.98 -12.06 0.70
N ASP A 76 -17.64 -12.82 -0.33
CA ASP A 76 -16.42 -13.62 -0.36
C ASP A 76 -15.67 -13.43 -1.69
N VAL A 77 -14.36 -13.58 -1.64
CA VAL A 77 -13.49 -13.60 -2.82
C VAL A 77 -13.23 -15.06 -3.18
N THR A 78 -13.58 -15.43 -4.41
CA THR A 78 -13.44 -16.80 -4.93
C THR A 78 -12.09 -17.03 -5.62
N SER A 79 -11.41 -15.95 -6.03
CA SER A 79 -9.98 -15.99 -6.39
C SER A 79 -9.09 -16.09 -5.14
N SER A 80 -7.75 -16.12 -5.32
CA SER A 80 -6.83 -16.11 -4.18
C SER A 80 -6.94 -14.83 -3.35
N HIS A 81 -6.83 -14.97 -2.03
CA HIS A 81 -6.70 -13.85 -1.09
C HIS A 81 -5.28 -13.27 -1.04
N ASP A 82 -4.29 -14.07 -1.45
CA ASP A 82 -2.89 -13.67 -1.60
C ASP A 82 -2.47 -13.93 -3.06
N VAL A 83 -2.28 -12.85 -3.81
CA VAL A 83 -1.93 -12.88 -5.23
C VAL A 83 -0.50 -12.41 -5.39
N THR A 84 0.32 -13.16 -6.12
CA THR A 84 1.67 -12.72 -6.51
C THR A 84 1.74 -12.65 -8.03
N ILE A 85 2.20 -11.53 -8.58
CA ILE A 85 2.28 -11.29 -10.02
C ILE A 85 3.64 -10.70 -10.41
N GLU A 86 4.04 -10.89 -11.65
CA GLU A 86 5.23 -10.24 -12.22
C GLU A 86 5.01 -8.73 -12.42
N PRO A 87 6.07 -7.92 -12.50
CA PRO A 87 5.98 -6.53 -12.91
C PRO A 87 5.21 -6.35 -14.22
N HIS A 88 4.53 -5.20 -14.37
CA HIS A 88 3.85 -4.81 -15.61
C HIS A 88 2.77 -5.81 -16.09
N THR A 89 2.24 -6.63 -15.18
CA THR A 89 1.22 -7.62 -15.48
C THR A 89 -0.11 -7.22 -14.85
N ASP A 90 -1.17 -7.28 -15.65
CA ASP A 90 -2.54 -7.07 -15.16
C ASP A 90 -3.00 -8.25 -14.30
N THR A 91 -3.95 -8.01 -13.40
CA THR A 91 -4.57 -9.07 -12.61
C THR A 91 -6.07 -8.86 -12.46
N ALA A 92 -6.77 -9.85 -11.94
CA ALA A 92 -8.19 -9.78 -11.71
C ALA A 92 -8.58 -10.48 -10.40
N ILE A 93 -9.46 -9.84 -9.64
CA ILE A 93 -10.01 -10.39 -8.39
C ILE A 93 -11.48 -10.68 -8.59
N SER A 94 -11.84 -11.95 -8.45
CA SER A 94 -13.22 -12.43 -8.61
C SER A 94 -13.80 -12.88 -7.28
N GLY A 95 -15.10 -12.72 -7.13
CA GLY A 95 -15.80 -13.12 -5.92
C GLY A 95 -17.30 -13.21 -6.10
N LYS A 96 -17.99 -13.37 -4.98
CA LYS A 96 -19.43 -13.52 -4.94
C LYS A 96 -20.01 -12.75 -3.75
N VAL A 97 -21.18 -12.15 -3.95
CA VAL A 97 -22.01 -11.63 -2.87
C VAL A 97 -23.28 -12.45 -2.75
N ALA A 98 -23.53 -13.01 -1.58
CA ALA A 98 -24.79 -13.64 -1.21
C ALA A 98 -25.71 -12.61 -0.57
N VAL A 99 -26.99 -12.64 -0.98
CA VAL A 99 -28.02 -11.73 -0.47
C VAL A 99 -29.13 -12.56 0.17
N SER A 100 -29.27 -12.43 1.48
CA SER A 100 -30.38 -13.00 2.23
C SER A 100 -31.33 -11.89 2.64
N THR A 101 -32.57 -11.91 2.13
CA THR A 101 -33.53 -10.83 2.41
C THR A 101 -34.95 -11.32 2.64
N SER A 102 -35.69 -10.60 3.48
CA SER A 102 -37.13 -10.78 3.60
C SER A 102 -37.93 -9.97 2.56
N ALA A 103 -37.26 -9.12 1.76
CA ALA A 103 -37.91 -8.26 0.78
C ALA A 103 -38.53 -9.06 -0.38
N THR A 104 -39.72 -8.66 -0.84
CA THR A 104 -40.35 -9.27 -2.03
C THR A 104 -39.56 -8.96 -3.31
N THR A 105 -38.89 -7.81 -3.37
CA THR A 105 -38.01 -7.42 -4.46
C THR A 105 -36.57 -7.48 -3.96
N GLN A 106 -35.69 -8.17 -4.68
CA GLN A 106 -34.28 -8.20 -4.28
C GLN A 106 -33.69 -6.79 -4.25
N PRO A 107 -32.90 -6.46 -3.22
CA PRO A 107 -32.19 -5.20 -3.16
C PRO A 107 -31.15 -5.12 -4.28
N ILE A 108 -30.99 -3.94 -4.86
CA ILE A 108 -29.89 -3.67 -5.78
C ILE A 108 -28.61 -3.55 -4.96
N VAL A 109 -27.65 -4.43 -5.24
CA VAL A 109 -26.34 -4.46 -4.61
C VAL A 109 -25.30 -3.78 -5.51
N LYS A 110 -24.38 -3.04 -4.88
CA LYS A 110 -23.17 -2.53 -5.51
C LYS A 110 -21.96 -3.06 -4.77
N VAL A 111 -20.97 -3.55 -5.50
CA VAL A 111 -19.69 -4.00 -4.93
C VAL A 111 -18.64 -2.92 -5.20
N ARG A 112 -18.04 -2.41 -4.14
CA ARG A 112 -17.02 -1.35 -4.19
C ARG A 112 -15.66 -1.95 -3.89
N ALA A 113 -14.68 -1.61 -4.73
CA ALA A 113 -13.28 -1.99 -4.55
C ALA A 113 -12.42 -0.74 -4.29
N MET A 114 -11.60 -0.80 -3.24
CA MET A 114 -10.61 0.21 -2.92
C MET A 114 -9.20 -0.40 -2.99
N LEU A 115 -8.39 0.06 -3.93
CA LEU A 115 -6.99 -0.32 -4.08
C LEU A 115 -6.11 0.72 -3.39
N ASN A 116 -5.27 0.31 -2.44
CA ASN A 116 -4.34 1.19 -1.74
C ASN A 116 -5.00 2.46 -1.14
N ARG A 117 -6.20 2.29 -0.56
CA ARG A 117 -7.06 3.36 0.00
C ARG A 117 -7.68 4.31 -1.03
N GLN A 118 -7.48 4.10 -2.32
CA GLN A 118 -8.11 4.86 -3.40
C GLN A 118 -9.25 4.03 -4.00
N LEU A 119 -10.33 4.68 -4.42
CA LEU A 119 -11.42 4.00 -5.13
C LEU A 119 -10.87 3.45 -6.45
N LEU A 120 -10.91 2.13 -6.61
CA LEU A 120 -10.63 1.49 -7.90
C LEU A 120 -11.86 1.62 -8.79
N THR A 121 -12.97 1.02 -8.35
CA THR A 121 -14.25 1.09 -9.07
C THR A 121 -15.41 0.62 -8.18
N THR A 122 -16.64 0.78 -8.68
CA THR A 122 -17.87 0.22 -8.11
C THR A 122 -18.68 -0.41 -9.22
N LEU A 123 -19.08 -1.67 -9.06
CA LEU A 123 -19.85 -2.42 -10.05
C LEU A 123 -21.17 -2.92 -9.49
N THR A 124 -22.08 -3.33 -10.38
CA THR A 124 -23.21 -4.19 -10.04
C THR A 124 -22.75 -5.64 -10.23
N PRO A 125 -22.91 -6.53 -9.25
CA PRO A 125 -22.63 -7.95 -9.45
C PRO A 125 -23.60 -8.56 -10.46
N ASP A 126 -23.22 -9.70 -11.02
CA ASP A 126 -24.05 -10.51 -11.90
C ASP A 126 -25.29 -11.05 -11.17
N LYS A 127 -26.24 -11.61 -11.94
CA LYS A 127 -27.52 -12.10 -11.39
C LYS A 127 -27.35 -13.19 -10.33
N ASP A 128 -26.27 -13.94 -10.38
CA ASP A 128 -25.93 -14.97 -9.41
C ASP A 128 -25.11 -14.43 -8.22
N GLY A 129 -24.80 -13.13 -8.21
CA GLY A 129 -23.97 -12.47 -7.21
C GLY A 129 -22.48 -12.43 -7.57
N GLY A 130 -22.07 -12.97 -8.71
CA GLY A 130 -20.67 -12.95 -9.16
C GLY A 130 -20.15 -11.54 -9.43
N PHE A 131 -18.87 -11.30 -9.19
CA PHE A 131 -18.19 -10.08 -9.61
C PHE A 131 -16.74 -10.35 -10.01
N ASN A 132 -16.19 -9.47 -10.84
CA ASN A 132 -14.79 -9.48 -11.21
C ASN A 132 -14.24 -8.05 -11.32
N PHE A 133 -13.16 -7.77 -10.60
CA PHE A 133 -12.42 -6.51 -10.68
C PHE A 133 -11.14 -6.73 -11.47
N ALA A 134 -11.08 -6.18 -12.69
CA ALA A 134 -9.83 -6.04 -13.41
C ALA A 134 -8.96 -4.95 -12.77
N ILE A 135 -7.68 -5.23 -12.60
CA ILE A 135 -6.68 -4.33 -12.04
C ILE A 135 -5.53 -4.25 -13.03
N ALA A 136 -5.39 -3.08 -13.66
CA ALA A 136 -4.32 -2.86 -14.61
C ALA A 136 -2.98 -2.68 -13.89
N ALA A 137 -1.89 -3.05 -14.55
CA ALA A 137 -0.55 -3.00 -13.98
C ALA A 137 -0.12 -1.60 -13.52
N ASP A 138 -0.60 -0.54 -14.19
CA ASP A 138 -0.31 0.86 -13.86
C ASP A 138 -1.06 1.37 -12.62
N GLN A 139 -2.08 0.65 -12.16
CA GLN A 139 -2.81 0.93 -10.92
C GLN A 139 -2.09 0.33 -9.69
N LEU A 140 -1.17 -0.59 -9.93
CA LEU A 140 -0.41 -1.30 -8.90
C LEU A 140 0.93 -0.62 -8.63
N ARG A 141 1.33 -0.66 -7.37
CA ARG A 141 2.67 -0.25 -6.94
C ARG A 141 3.57 -1.47 -6.93
N ALA A 142 4.87 -1.24 -7.12
CA ALA A 142 5.88 -2.24 -6.81
C ALA A 142 5.73 -2.77 -5.37
N GLY A 143 5.94 -4.07 -5.16
CA GLY A 143 5.79 -4.71 -3.86
C GLY A 143 4.32 -4.92 -3.46
N ASP A 144 4.00 -4.61 -2.20
CA ASP A 144 2.71 -4.93 -1.60
C ASP A 144 1.61 -3.93 -1.96
N ASN A 145 0.46 -4.46 -2.34
CA ASN A 145 -0.77 -3.73 -2.59
C ASN A 145 -1.92 -4.37 -1.81
N VAL A 146 -2.88 -3.55 -1.40
CA VAL A 146 -4.05 -4.01 -0.65
C VAL A 146 -5.33 -3.60 -1.35
N LEU A 147 -6.16 -4.58 -1.71
CA LEU A 147 -7.50 -4.37 -2.22
C LEU A 147 -8.51 -4.65 -1.10
N LYS A 148 -9.38 -3.69 -0.82
CA LYS A 148 -10.53 -3.86 0.08
C LYS A 148 -11.82 -3.90 -0.72
N VAL A 149 -12.64 -4.92 -0.50
CA VAL A 149 -13.89 -5.13 -1.22
C VAL A 149 -15.06 -5.15 -0.23
N THR A 150 -16.12 -4.40 -0.53
CA THR A 150 -17.34 -4.33 0.29
C THR A 150 -18.56 -4.22 -0.61
N ALA A 151 -19.63 -4.93 -0.31
CA ALA A 151 -20.93 -4.77 -0.95
C ALA A 151 -21.85 -3.86 -0.13
N THR A 152 -22.64 -3.03 -0.80
CA THR A 152 -23.65 -2.16 -0.17
C THR A 152 -24.93 -2.11 -0.97
N THR A 153 -26.07 -1.93 -0.31
CA THR A 153 -27.32 -1.57 -0.98
C THR A 153 -27.51 -0.05 -1.07
N ALA A 154 -28.54 0.40 -1.78
CA ALA A 154 -28.96 1.81 -1.78
C ALA A 154 -29.48 2.33 -0.42
N LYS A 155 -29.88 1.44 0.50
CA LYS A 155 -30.40 1.80 1.83
C LYS A 155 -29.32 1.79 2.92
N GLY A 156 -28.09 1.40 2.57
CA GLY A 156 -26.93 1.47 3.45
C GLY A 156 -26.59 0.16 4.17
N GLU A 157 -27.34 -0.93 3.97
CA GLU A 157 -26.90 -2.25 4.44
C GLU A 157 -25.59 -2.62 3.73
N SER A 158 -24.63 -3.15 4.49
CA SER A 158 -23.27 -3.41 4.04
C SER A 158 -22.84 -4.82 4.41
N SER A 159 -22.04 -5.45 3.56
CA SER A 159 -21.41 -6.74 3.87
C SER A 159 -20.23 -6.59 4.83
N ASN A 160 -19.65 -7.72 5.21
CA ASN A 160 -18.26 -7.80 5.64
C ASN A 160 -17.31 -7.14 4.60
N THR A 161 -16.14 -6.70 5.04
CA THR A 161 -15.09 -6.22 4.15
C THR A 161 -14.05 -7.31 3.95
N VAL A 162 -13.85 -7.74 2.71
CA VAL A 162 -12.79 -8.68 2.36
C VAL A 162 -11.54 -7.93 1.97
N VAL A 163 -10.39 -8.43 2.42
CA VAL A 163 -9.07 -7.86 2.13
C VAL A 163 -8.27 -8.86 1.32
N VAL A 164 -7.81 -8.44 0.14
CA VAL A 164 -6.94 -9.21 -0.74
C VAL A 164 -5.57 -8.53 -0.80
N LYS A 165 -4.51 -9.32 -0.61
CA LYS A 165 -3.12 -8.87 -0.73
C LYS A 165 -2.60 -9.20 -2.12
N ILE A 166 -2.03 -8.21 -2.79
CA ILE A 166 -1.45 -8.38 -4.13
C ILE A 166 0.01 -7.96 -4.04
N LYS A 167 0.92 -8.91 -4.23
CA LYS A 167 2.37 -8.68 -4.29
C LYS A 167 2.83 -8.63 -5.74
N VAL A 168 3.21 -7.45 -6.20
CA VAL A 168 3.96 -7.31 -7.44
C VAL A 168 5.41 -7.68 -7.13
N GLN A 169 5.90 -8.79 -7.70
CA GLN A 169 7.28 -9.22 -7.52
C GLN A 169 8.20 -8.09 -7.94
N GLY A 170 9.00 -7.58 -7.01
CA GLY A 170 9.99 -6.59 -7.34
C GLY A 170 11.23 -7.21 -7.97
N VAL A 171 12.00 -6.36 -8.65
CA VAL A 171 13.27 -6.72 -9.25
C VAL A 171 14.37 -5.83 -8.68
N LEU A 172 15.57 -6.39 -8.56
CA LEU A 172 16.80 -5.66 -8.32
C LEU A 172 17.58 -5.61 -9.63
N LYS A 173 17.77 -4.42 -10.20
CA LYS A 173 18.48 -4.22 -11.46
C LYS A 173 19.22 -2.89 -11.49
N PHE A 174 20.10 -2.75 -12.46
CA PHE A 174 20.59 -1.43 -12.84
C PHE A 174 19.53 -0.71 -13.68
N ASP A 175 19.15 0.49 -13.26
CA ASP A 175 18.31 1.39 -14.06
C ASP A 175 19.16 2.06 -15.14
N PHE A 176 20.36 2.52 -14.74
CA PHE A 176 21.31 3.13 -15.64
C PHE A 176 22.75 2.92 -15.15
N ILE A 177 23.65 2.58 -16.08
CA ILE A 177 25.09 2.66 -15.87
C ILE A 177 25.66 3.38 -17.08
N SER A 178 26.50 4.38 -16.83
CA SER A 178 27.22 5.03 -17.92
C SER A 178 28.11 4.04 -18.69
N PRO A 179 28.01 3.98 -20.02
CA PRO A 179 28.69 2.95 -20.81
C PRO A 179 30.17 3.26 -21.09
N ARG A 180 30.57 4.53 -21.01
CA ARG A 180 31.93 4.97 -21.35
C ARG A 180 32.36 6.08 -20.43
N GLU A 181 33.35 5.76 -19.62
CA GLU A 181 33.82 6.65 -18.59
C GLU A 181 35.30 6.96 -18.68
N GLN A 182 35.68 8.13 -18.16
CA GLN A 182 37.04 8.63 -18.26
C GLN A 182 37.54 9.17 -16.92
N PHE A 183 38.84 9.06 -16.71
CA PHE A 183 39.56 9.80 -15.67
C PHE A 183 40.18 11.05 -16.30
N GLN A 184 40.45 12.07 -15.49
CA GLN A 184 41.12 13.29 -15.95
C GLN A 184 42.52 12.95 -16.46
N ALA A 185 43.00 13.72 -17.45
CA ALA A 185 44.40 13.67 -17.81
C ALA A 185 45.25 14.17 -16.63
N SER A 186 46.27 13.42 -16.23
CA SER A 186 47.23 13.84 -15.19
C SER A 186 48.66 13.84 -15.74
N ARG A 187 49.52 14.65 -15.12
CA ARG A 187 50.97 14.63 -15.35
C ARG A 187 51.61 13.67 -14.37
N LEU A 188 52.52 12.83 -14.83
CA LEU A 188 53.30 11.99 -13.93
C LEU A 188 54.29 12.84 -13.13
N THR A 189 54.27 12.66 -11.81
CA THR A 189 55.12 13.40 -10.87
C THR A 189 56.29 12.57 -10.35
N GLY A 190 56.36 11.29 -10.72
CA GLY A 190 57.29 10.32 -10.13
C GLY A 190 56.93 9.94 -8.69
N ARG A 191 55.68 10.20 -8.27
CA ARG A 191 55.11 9.82 -6.96
C ARG A 191 53.71 9.27 -7.18
N ASP A 192 53.21 8.54 -6.19
CA ASP A 192 51.83 8.07 -6.18
C ASP A 192 50.86 9.25 -6.18
N GLN A 193 49.83 9.15 -7.00
CA GLN A 193 48.82 10.18 -7.15
C GLN A 193 47.45 9.57 -7.40
N VAL A 194 46.41 10.29 -6.96
CA VAL A 194 45.02 9.92 -7.22
C VAL A 194 44.46 10.88 -8.25
N VAL A 195 43.96 10.31 -9.34
CA VAL A 195 43.38 11.02 -10.48
C VAL A 195 41.86 10.98 -10.38
N GLN A 196 41.25 12.15 -10.55
CA GLN A 196 39.80 12.31 -10.46
C GLN A 196 39.08 11.76 -11.70
N ARG A 197 37.80 11.46 -11.53
CA ARG A 197 36.88 11.22 -12.65
C ARG A 197 36.80 12.46 -13.54
N SER A 198 36.59 12.20 -14.82
CA SER A 198 36.17 13.17 -15.82
C SER A 198 34.74 12.83 -16.25
N GLY A 199 33.91 13.84 -16.50
CA GLY A 199 32.51 13.65 -16.87
C GLY A 199 31.60 13.36 -15.67
N ASP A 200 30.37 12.93 -15.99
CA ASP A 200 29.31 12.64 -15.02
C ASP A 200 29.07 11.14 -14.96
N TRP A 201 29.87 10.45 -14.13
CA TRP A 201 29.72 9.01 -13.97
C TRP A 201 28.39 8.71 -13.30
N GLN A 202 27.56 7.90 -13.94
CA GLN A 202 26.26 7.53 -13.39
C GLN A 202 26.19 6.03 -13.13
N VAL A 203 25.84 5.70 -11.90
CA VAL A 203 25.38 4.38 -11.48
C VAL A 203 24.05 4.59 -10.76
N VAL A 204 22.99 4.00 -11.31
CA VAL A 204 21.63 4.07 -10.77
C VAL A 204 21.09 2.65 -10.65
N VAL A 205 20.69 2.30 -9.43
CA VAL A 205 20.09 1.02 -9.09
C VAL A 205 18.59 1.22 -8.95
N GLN A 206 17.81 0.28 -9.46
CA GLN A 206 16.38 0.21 -9.20
C GLN A 206 16.07 -1.08 -8.44
N ASP A 207 15.50 -0.92 -7.25
CA ASP A 207 14.98 -1.99 -6.42
C ASP A 207 13.48 -1.78 -6.17
N THR A 208 12.66 -2.61 -6.82
CA THR A 208 11.20 -2.58 -6.68
C THR A 208 10.66 -3.66 -5.74
N ARG A 209 11.52 -4.34 -4.97
CA ARG A 209 11.11 -5.44 -4.05
C ARG A 209 10.35 -4.95 -2.81
N GLY A 210 10.36 -3.65 -2.57
CA GLY A 210 9.65 -2.97 -1.49
C GLY A 210 10.60 -2.36 -0.47
N ASN A 211 10.05 -1.57 0.46
CA ASN A 211 10.81 -0.99 1.55
C ASN A 211 11.49 -2.10 2.39
N ASP A 212 12.59 -1.74 3.05
CA ASP A 212 13.41 -2.63 3.87
C ASP A 212 14.14 -3.74 3.09
N SER A 213 13.96 -3.82 1.77
CA SER A 213 14.76 -4.70 0.90
C SER A 213 16.20 -4.22 0.86
N GLN A 214 17.13 -5.14 1.06
CA GLN A 214 18.56 -4.83 1.08
C GLN A 214 19.25 -5.29 -0.19
N TRP A 215 20.25 -4.52 -0.61
CA TRP A 215 21.13 -4.91 -1.70
C TRP A 215 22.55 -4.38 -1.49
N THR A 216 23.50 -5.08 -2.11
CA THR A 216 24.91 -4.69 -2.10
C THR A 216 25.38 -4.43 -3.53
N LEU A 217 25.98 -3.26 -3.78
CA LEU A 217 26.72 -3.00 -5.01
C LEU A 217 28.16 -3.46 -4.83
N MET A 218 28.57 -4.37 -5.69
CA MET A 218 29.93 -4.86 -5.80
C MET A 218 30.58 -4.33 -7.06
N VAL A 219 31.90 -4.14 -7.00
CA VAL A 219 32.70 -3.69 -8.13
C VAL A 219 33.97 -4.53 -8.24
N HIS A 220 34.39 -4.79 -9.48
CA HIS A 220 35.72 -5.29 -9.80
C HIS A 220 36.19 -4.64 -11.09
N ALA A 221 37.50 -4.75 -11.37
CA ALA A 221 38.07 -4.25 -12.60
C ALA A 221 39.16 -5.19 -13.11
N ASP A 222 39.24 -5.28 -14.44
CA ASP A 222 40.42 -5.85 -15.07
C ASP A 222 41.60 -4.90 -14.85
N ARG A 223 42.83 -5.44 -14.84
CA ARG A 223 44.02 -4.61 -14.78
C ARG A 223 44.08 -3.67 -16.00
N PHE A 224 44.17 -2.36 -15.74
CA PHE A 224 44.22 -1.36 -16.80
C PHE A 224 45.53 -1.49 -17.58
N ARG A 225 45.44 -1.40 -18.92
CA ARG A 225 46.58 -1.59 -19.83
C ARG A 225 46.62 -0.51 -20.89
N SER A 226 47.83 -0.21 -21.34
CA SER A 226 48.06 0.64 -22.51
C SER A 226 47.72 -0.11 -23.80
N ARG A 227 47.67 0.61 -24.92
CA ARG A 227 47.51 0.02 -26.26
C ARG A 227 48.63 -0.98 -26.63
N THR A 228 49.81 -0.86 -26.03
CA THR A 228 50.94 -1.79 -26.23
C THR A 228 50.93 -2.95 -25.22
N GLY A 229 49.91 -3.03 -24.35
CA GLY A 229 49.75 -4.09 -23.36
C GLY A 229 50.46 -3.86 -22.03
N MET A 230 51.20 -2.76 -21.88
CA MET A 230 51.86 -2.42 -20.61
C MET A 230 50.80 -2.16 -19.53
N PRO A 231 50.92 -2.77 -18.34
CA PRO A 231 50.00 -2.51 -17.25
C PRO A 231 50.20 -1.10 -16.69
N LEU A 232 49.12 -0.48 -16.22
CA LEU A 232 49.22 0.64 -15.29
C LEU A 232 49.75 0.12 -13.94
N MET A 233 50.63 0.89 -13.30
CA MET A 233 51.02 0.65 -11.91
C MET A 233 50.05 1.43 -11.01
N GLY A 234 49.33 0.71 -10.15
CA GLY A 234 48.07 1.15 -9.55
C GLY A 234 46.84 0.63 -10.30
N GLY A 235 45.73 1.36 -10.22
CA GLY A 235 44.44 0.93 -10.77
C GLY A 235 43.26 1.73 -10.24
N PRO A 236 42.03 1.39 -10.66
CA PRO A 236 40.84 2.01 -10.09
C PRO A 236 40.71 1.67 -8.60
N ILE A 237 40.29 2.64 -7.80
CA ILE A 237 40.02 2.52 -6.37
C ILE A 237 38.63 3.09 -6.06
N TYR A 238 37.98 2.58 -5.02
CA TYR A 238 36.77 3.19 -4.45
C TYR A 238 37.13 3.90 -3.16
N VAL A 239 36.87 5.21 -3.08
CA VAL A 239 37.09 6.01 -1.88
C VAL A 239 35.74 6.24 -1.19
N HIS A 240 35.60 5.70 0.01
CA HIS A 240 34.40 5.83 0.85
C HIS A 240 34.31 7.24 1.43
N ASP A 241 33.13 7.63 1.93
CA ASP A 241 32.91 8.99 2.47
C ASP A 241 33.70 9.28 3.76
N ASP A 242 34.10 8.22 4.48
CA ASP A 242 35.01 8.29 5.64
C ASP A 242 36.50 8.45 5.22
N GLY A 243 36.80 8.47 3.92
CA GLY A 243 38.14 8.56 3.36
C GLY A 243 38.88 7.23 3.23
N ARG A 244 38.29 6.12 3.69
CA ARG A 244 38.87 4.78 3.49
C ARG A 244 38.92 4.46 2.00
N THR A 245 40.00 3.80 1.58
CA THR A 245 40.14 3.32 0.19
C THR A 245 39.90 1.82 0.11
N THR A 246 39.31 1.38 -1.00
CA THR A 246 39.16 -0.02 -1.36
C THR A 246 39.64 -0.18 -2.78
N ASP A 247 40.70 -0.94 -2.97
CA ASP A 247 41.21 -1.20 -4.31
C ASP A 247 40.21 -2.02 -5.12
N ILE A 248 40.00 -1.64 -6.37
CA ILE A 248 39.11 -2.34 -7.28
C ILE A 248 39.98 -3.29 -8.11
N HIS A 249 40.16 -4.50 -7.59
CA HIS A 249 40.91 -5.59 -8.23
C HIS A 249 40.01 -6.51 -9.05
N GLU A 250 40.53 -7.67 -9.49
CA GLU A 250 39.82 -8.65 -10.33
C GLU A 250 38.68 -9.39 -9.60
N ARG A 251 38.57 -9.28 -8.26
CA ARG A 251 37.51 -9.93 -7.46
C ARG A 251 36.41 -8.92 -7.09
N PRO A 252 35.12 -9.27 -7.28
CA PRO A 252 34.00 -8.44 -6.84
C PRO A 252 34.11 -8.11 -5.35
N THR A 253 34.15 -6.81 -5.05
CA THR A 253 34.26 -6.30 -3.68
C THR A 253 33.10 -5.35 -3.38
N PRO A 254 32.43 -5.45 -2.22
CA PRO A 254 31.31 -4.58 -1.87
C PRO A 254 31.78 -3.13 -1.64
N VAL A 255 31.08 -2.18 -2.24
CA VAL A 255 31.38 -0.74 -2.11
C VAL A 255 30.19 0.09 -1.64
N VAL A 256 28.96 -0.39 -1.84
CA VAL A 256 27.75 0.24 -1.29
C VAL A 256 26.82 -0.84 -0.76
N ARG A 257 26.24 -0.60 0.40
CA ARG A 257 25.07 -1.34 0.91
C ARG A 257 23.94 -0.34 1.07
N HIS A 258 22.76 -0.71 0.62
CA HIS A 258 21.60 0.15 0.71
C HIS A 258 20.38 -0.65 1.16
N THR A 259 19.48 0.03 1.87
CA THR A 259 18.17 -0.49 2.24
C THR A 259 17.13 0.39 1.56
N THR A 260 16.34 -0.20 0.68
CA THR A 260 15.31 0.52 -0.08
C THR A 260 14.30 1.14 0.88
N SER A 261 13.98 2.42 0.67
CA SER A 261 13.10 3.19 1.55
C SER A 261 12.13 4.07 0.75
N GLU A 262 11.17 4.70 1.44
CA GLU A 262 10.23 5.63 0.79
C GLU A 262 10.89 6.86 0.15
N ALA A 263 12.15 7.17 0.52
CA ALA A 263 12.92 8.24 -0.11
C ALA A 263 13.37 7.88 -1.54
N ASP A 264 13.47 6.57 -1.84
CA ASP A 264 13.89 6.05 -3.14
C ASP A 264 12.68 6.05 -4.08
N LYS A 265 12.41 7.21 -4.68
CA LYS A 265 11.29 7.36 -5.63
C LYS A 265 11.39 6.31 -6.74
N GLU A 266 10.30 5.57 -6.95
CA GLU A 266 10.23 4.47 -7.92
C GLU A 266 11.25 3.33 -7.65
N GLY A 267 11.73 3.21 -6.42
CA GLY A 267 12.77 2.27 -6.03
C GLY A 267 14.16 2.64 -6.54
N LYS A 268 14.36 3.87 -7.02
CA LYS A 268 15.62 4.29 -7.65
C LYS A 268 16.58 4.93 -6.65
N TYR A 269 17.79 4.37 -6.58
CA TYR A 269 18.90 4.93 -5.83
C TYR A 269 20.07 5.29 -6.76
N ALA A 270 20.42 6.58 -6.79
CA ALA A 270 21.47 7.11 -7.64
C ALA A 270 22.80 7.16 -6.86
N VAL A 271 23.52 6.04 -6.84
CA VAL A 271 24.79 5.86 -6.09
C VAL A 271 25.81 6.98 -6.35
N HIS A 272 25.89 7.43 -7.60
CA HIS A 272 26.82 8.48 -7.97
C HIS A 272 26.55 9.85 -7.33
N LYS A 273 25.34 10.09 -6.79
CA LYS A 273 25.02 11.34 -6.09
C LYS A 273 25.69 11.46 -4.72
N ASP A 274 26.12 10.34 -4.14
CA ASP A 274 26.91 10.34 -2.91
C ASP A 274 28.38 10.68 -3.19
N TRP A 275 28.80 10.59 -4.46
CA TRP A 275 30.19 10.84 -4.83
C TRP A 275 30.50 12.33 -4.92
N THR A 276 31.61 12.71 -4.30
CA THR A 276 32.25 14.02 -4.45
C THR A 276 33.44 13.91 -5.41
N LYS A 277 34.13 15.01 -5.70
CA LYS A 277 35.40 14.96 -6.46
C LYS A 277 36.50 14.09 -5.82
N LYS A 278 36.33 13.71 -4.54
CA LYS A 278 37.32 12.93 -3.76
C LYS A 278 36.78 11.58 -3.25
N THR A 279 35.50 11.27 -3.46
CA THR A 279 34.87 10.00 -3.04
C THR A 279 34.28 9.28 -4.25
N GLY A 280 33.92 8.00 -4.12
CA GLY A 280 33.52 7.12 -5.23
C GLY A 280 34.71 6.55 -6.00
N VAL A 281 34.52 6.20 -7.28
CA VAL A 281 35.57 5.59 -8.11
C VAL A 281 36.65 6.60 -8.53
N LEU A 282 37.90 6.44 -8.12
CA LEU A 282 39.04 7.24 -8.56
C LEU A 282 40.11 6.34 -9.18
N LEU A 283 41.17 6.92 -9.74
CA LEU A 283 42.29 6.15 -10.31
C LEU A 283 43.56 6.42 -9.52
N GLN A 284 44.13 5.39 -8.90
CA GLN A 284 45.46 5.45 -8.32
C GLN A 284 46.50 5.19 -9.41
N VAL A 285 47.47 6.09 -9.51
CA VAL A 285 48.62 5.98 -10.42
C VAL A 285 49.88 6.02 -9.56
N GLU A 286 50.62 4.91 -9.57
CA GLU A 286 51.85 4.75 -8.79
C GLU A 286 53.05 5.38 -9.52
N ALA A 287 54.09 5.71 -8.76
CA ALA A 287 55.32 6.37 -9.23
C ALA A 287 55.99 5.68 -10.44
N GLU A 288 55.86 4.36 -10.54
CA GLU A 288 56.49 3.52 -11.57
C GLU A 288 55.68 3.43 -12.89
N SER A 289 54.53 4.10 -12.96
CA SER A 289 53.73 4.11 -14.19
C SER A 289 54.45 4.79 -15.35
N ALA A 290 54.41 4.19 -16.53
CA ALA A 290 54.90 4.82 -17.75
C ALA A 290 53.88 5.82 -18.33
N ILE A 291 54.35 6.85 -19.03
CA ILE A 291 53.48 7.80 -19.75
C ILE A 291 52.70 7.04 -20.84
N GLY A 292 51.38 7.22 -20.88
CA GLY A 292 50.55 6.63 -21.92
C GLY A 292 49.06 6.76 -21.65
N SER A 293 48.26 6.28 -22.60
CA SER A 293 46.81 6.12 -22.43
C SER A 293 46.51 4.69 -22.00
N TYR A 294 45.81 4.55 -20.87
CA TYR A 294 45.44 3.26 -20.29
C TYR A 294 43.92 3.12 -20.28
N GLY A 295 43.44 1.89 -20.40
CA GLY A 295 42.03 1.57 -20.29
C GLY A 295 41.82 0.15 -19.76
N GLY A 296 40.59 -0.11 -19.33
CA GLY A 296 40.16 -1.41 -18.84
C GLY A 296 38.65 -1.41 -18.66
N ARG A 297 38.14 -2.50 -18.10
CA ARG A 297 36.72 -2.65 -17.79
C ARG A 297 36.53 -2.61 -16.28
N ILE A 298 35.59 -1.77 -15.84
CA ILE A 298 35.05 -1.81 -14.48
C ILE A 298 33.68 -2.48 -14.60
N THR A 299 33.47 -3.54 -13.82
CA THR A 299 32.23 -4.33 -13.83
C THR A 299 31.52 -4.17 -12.51
N TRP A 300 30.25 -3.78 -12.59
CA TRP A 300 29.35 -3.65 -11.44
C TRP A 300 28.48 -4.90 -11.31
N THR A 301 28.20 -5.31 -10.08
CA THR A 301 27.31 -6.44 -9.78
C THR A 301 26.41 -6.08 -8.62
N LEU A 302 25.12 -6.42 -8.74
CA LEU A 302 24.16 -6.30 -7.65
C LEU A 302 24.01 -7.65 -6.97
N ALA A 303 24.14 -7.66 -5.65
CA ALA A 303 23.88 -8.83 -4.83
C ALA A 303 22.58 -8.60 -4.03
N ASP A 304 21.66 -9.55 -4.15
CA ASP A 304 20.52 -9.71 -3.26
C ASP A 304 20.97 -10.52 -2.04
N THR A 305 21.43 -9.84 -1.00
CA THR A 305 21.89 -10.48 0.23
C THR A 305 21.11 -9.91 1.41
N PRO A 306 20.50 -10.75 2.26
CA PRO A 306 20.07 -10.30 3.58
C PRO A 306 21.31 -9.82 4.34
N GLY A 307 21.19 -8.65 4.97
CA GLY A 307 22.25 -8.05 5.77
C GLY A 307 22.68 -8.89 6.96
#